data_AF-A0A7K2Z439-F1
#
_entry.id   AF-A0A7K2Z439-F1
#
_cell.length_a   1.000
_cell.length_b   1.000
_cell.length_c   1.000
_cell.angle_alpha   90.00
_cell.angle_beta   90.00
_cell.angle_gamma   90.00
#
_symmetry.space_group_name_H-M   'P 1'
#
loop_
_entity.id
_entity.type
_entity.pdbx_description
1 polymer ?
#
loop_
_entity_poly.entity_id
_entity_poly.type
_entity_poly.pdbx_seq_one_letter_code
_entity_poly.pdbx_strand_id
1 'polypeptide(L)'
;LAAVDAALADGEAGAQRLGAIVDRLVTGLGGHLRHEEDDALDLIDAYATSDLLQRFGAAHATRIGPDGSRYLPWLLDGASEERTDAVLGRLPEPARSAFHGTWRPAYIELNRWAGTARTPR
;
A
#
# COMPACT_ATOMS: atom_id res chain seq x y z
N LEU A 1 9.42 -7.75 13.45
CA LEU A 1 9.36 -6.49 14.22
C LEU A 1 10.45 -6.41 15.27
N ALA A 2 10.63 -7.44 16.12
CA ALA A 2 11.71 -7.48 17.14
C ALA A 2 13.11 -7.04 16.67
N ALA A 3 13.55 -7.42 15.46
CA ALA A 3 14.85 -6.99 14.92
C ALA A 3 14.91 -5.49 14.60
N VAL A 4 13.79 -4.90 14.15
CA VAL A 4 13.65 -3.45 13.94
C VAL A 4 13.63 -2.75 15.30
N ASP A 5 12.86 -3.26 16.26
CA ASP A 5 12.78 -2.69 17.62
C ASP A 5 14.16 -2.67 18.30
N ALA A 6 14.92 -3.76 18.17
CA ALA A 6 16.28 -3.87 18.69
C ALA A 6 17.29 -2.96 17.94
N ALA A 7 17.07 -2.67 16.66
CA ALA A 7 17.88 -1.70 15.93
C ALA A 7 17.57 -0.28 16.38
N LEU A 8 16.30 0.05 16.61
CA LEU A 8 15.87 1.38 17.09
C LEU A 8 16.30 1.66 18.53
N ALA A 9 16.43 0.63 19.38
CA ALA A 9 16.86 0.78 20.76
C ALA A 9 18.38 0.94 20.95
N ASP A 10 19.20 0.73 19.92
CA ASP A 10 20.66 0.87 19.99
C ASP A 10 21.12 2.22 19.43
N GLY A 11 21.69 3.05 20.31
CA GLY A 11 22.18 4.39 19.97
C GLY A 11 23.51 4.43 19.21
N GLU A 12 24.30 3.37 19.19
CA GLU A 12 25.63 3.37 18.54
C GLU A 12 25.58 2.73 17.16
N ALA A 13 25.12 1.47 17.07
CA ALA A 13 25.12 0.70 15.82
C ALA A 13 23.71 0.45 15.26
N GLY A 14 22.67 1.04 15.88
CA GLY A 14 21.28 0.87 15.48
C GLY A 14 20.98 1.34 14.06
N ALA A 15 21.54 2.48 13.66
CA ALA A 15 21.32 3.05 12.33
C ALA A 15 21.84 2.13 11.20
N GLN A 16 23.06 1.58 11.34
CA GLN A 16 23.59 0.66 10.32
C GLN A 16 22.79 -0.65 10.26
N ARG A 17 22.39 -1.19 11.42
CA ARG A 17 21.57 -2.42 11.44
C ARG A 17 20.18 -2.21 10.87
N LEU A 18 19.54 -1.07 11.16
CA LEU A 18 18.26 -0.72 10.57
C LEU A 18 18.37 -0.61 9.04
N GLY A 19 19.44 0.04 8.55
CA GLY A 19 19.75 0.12 7.12
C GLY A 19 19.81 -1.26 6.47
N ALA A 20 20.61 -2.18 7.04
CA ALA A 20 20.72 -3.54 6.52
C ALA A 20 19.39 -4.33 6.53
N ILE A 21 18.54 -4.11 7.54
CA ILE A 21 17.20 -4.73 7.62
C ILE A 21 16.30 -4.18 6.51
N VAL A 22 16.29 -2.86 6.32
CA VAL A 22 15.51 -2.20 5.27
C VAL A 22 15.99 -2.62 3.88
N ASP A 23 17.29 -2.67 3.64
CA ASP A 23 17.86 -3.10 2.35
C ASP A 23 17.44 -4.53 2.00
N ARG A 24 17.42 -5.43 3.00
CA ARG A 24 16.93 -6.80 2.81
C ARG A 24 15.44 -6.81 2.45
N LEU A 25 14.63 -6.00 3.12
CA LEU A 25 13.21 -5.88 2.83
C LEU A 25 12.99 -5.34 1.41
N VAL A 26 13.67 -4.25 1.04
CA VAL A 26 13.58 -3.63 -0.28
C VAL A 26 13.99 -4.61 -1.38
N THR A 27 15.11 -5.31 -1.18
CA THR A 27 15.61 -6.28 -2.16
C THR A 27 14.64 -7.45 -2.33
N GLY A 28 14.19 -8.04 -1.21
CA GLY A 28 13.30 -9.19 -1.24
C GLY A 28 11.92 -8.85 -1.80
N LEU A 29 11.31 -7.77 -1.31
CA LEU A 29 10.00 -7.32 -1.77
C LEU A 29 10.04 -6.83 -3.21
N GLY A 30 11.07 -6.07 -3.59
CA GLY A 30 11.24 -5.60 -4.97
C GLY A 30 11.45 -6.74 -5.96
N GLY A 31 12.24 -7.76 -5.58
CA GLY A 31 12.41 -8.97 -6.39
C GLY A 31 11.11 -9.78 -6.52
N HIS A 32 10.36 -9.90 -5.44
CA HIS A 32 9.07 -10.59 -5.44
C HIS A 32 8.04 -9.88 -6.33
N LEU A 33 7.85 -8.57 -6.15
CA LEU A 33 6.90 -7.80 -6.96
C LEU A 33 7.27 -7.81 -8.45
N ARG A 34 8.57 -7.72 -8.77
CA ARG A 34 9.03 -7.81 -10.16
C ARG A 34 8.70 -9.16 -10.79
N HIS A 35 8.90 -10.26 -10.06
CA HIS A 35 8.52 -11.58 -10.55
C HIS A 35 7.01 -11.66 -10.79
N GLU A 36 6.20 -11.08 -9.90
CA GLU A 36 4.75 -11.03 -10.12
C GLU A 36 4.39 -10.19 -11.36
N GLU A 37 5.02 -9.03 -11.54
CA GLU A 37 4.79 -8.15 -12.69
C GLU A 37 5.23 -8.77 -14.03
N ASP A 38 6.41 -9.40 -14.07
CA ASP A 38 7.01 -9.93 -15.29
C ASP A 38 6.41 -11.29 -15.71
N ASP A 39 6.01 -12.14 -14.74
CA ASP A 39 5.60 -13.52 -15.01
C ASP A 39 4.15 -13.83 -14.63
N ALA A 40 3.66 -13.32 -13.49
CA ALA A 40 2.38 -13.73 -12.93
C ALA A 40 1.19 -12.93 -13.44
N LEU A 41 1.35 -11.61 -13.61
CA LEU A 41 0.26 -10.74 -14.10
C LEU A 41 -0.12 -11.07 -15.54
N ASP A 42 0.84 -11.39 -16.40
CA ASP A 42 0.57 -11.83 -17.78
C ASP A 42 -0.27 -13.12 -17.81
N LEU A 43 -0.04 -14.04 -16.88
CA LEU A 43 -0.88 -15.24 -16.75
C LEU A 43 -2.29 -14.90 -16.26
N ILE A 44 -2.43 -13.93 -15.36
CA ILE A 44 -3.74 -13.46 -14.92
C ILE A 44 -4.49 -12.84 -16.12
N ASP A 45 -3.84 -11.99 -16.91
CA ASP A 45 -4.47 -11.36 -18.07
C ASP A 45 -4.84 -12.36 -19.17
N ALA A 46 -4.03 -13.41 -19.37
CA ALA A 46 -4.27 -14.44 -20.36
C ALA A 46 -5.44 -15.38 -20.00
N TYR A 47 -5.67 -15.63 -18.71
CA TYR A 47 -6.56 -16.72 -18.27
C TYR A 47 -7.68 -16.31 -17.32
N ALA A 48 -7.58 -15.17 -16.62
CA ALA A 48 -8.58 -14.76 -15.65
C ALA A 48 -9.81 -14.14 -16.35
N THR A 49 -10.95 -14.81 -16.19
CA THR A 49 -12.23 -14.24 -16.64
C THR A 49 -12.64 -13.07 -15.75
N SER A 50 -13.51 -12.19 -16.28
CA SER A 50 -14.05 -11.09 -15.49
C SER A 50 -14.81 -11.56 -14.24
N ASP A 51 -15.48 -12.72 -14.30
CA ASP A 51 -16.15 -13.34 -13.13
C ASP A 51 -15.13 -13.82 -12.10
N LEU A 52 -14.01 -14.43 -12.51
CA LEU A 52 -12.95 -14.83 -11.59
C LEU A 52 -12.35 -13.60 -10.89
N LEU A 53 -12.04 -12.54 -11.64
CA LEU A 53 -11.51 -11.30 -11.08
C LEU A 53 -12.49 -10.63 -10.12
N GLN A 54 -13.80 -10.67 -10.42
CA GLN A 54 -14.83 -10.14 -9.52
C GLN A 54 -14.89 -10.93 -8.20
N ARG A 55 -14.86 -12.26 -8.27
CA ARG A 55 -14.83 -13.13 -7.07
C ARG A 55 -13.56 -12.93 -6.25
N PHE A 56 -12.43 -12.80 -6.92
CA PHE A 56 -11.15 -12.50 -6.28
C PHE A 56 -11.20 -11.16 -5.53
N GLY A 57 -11.71 -10.11 -6.19
CA GLY A 57 -11.89 -8.79 -5.59
C GLY A 57 -12.84 -8.82 -4.38
N ALA A 58 -13.98 -9.51 -4.49
CA ALA A 58 -14.92 -9.66 -3.38
C ALA A 58 -14.29 -10.37 -2.18
N ALA A 59 -13.53 -11.45 -2.40
CA ALA A 59 -12.83 -12.15 -1.34
C ALA A 59 -11.78 -11.27 -0.63
N HIS A 60 -11.05 -10.43 -1.38
CA HIS A 60 -10.11 -9.47 -0.80
C HIS A 60 -10.83 -8.37 -0.02
N ALA A 61 -11.91 -7.82 -0.56
CA ALA A 61 -12.72 -6.82 0.14
C ALA A 61 -13.25 -7.36 1.47
N THR A 62 -13.71 -8.62 1.52
CA THR A 62 -14.14 -9.27 2.78
C THR A 62 -13.00 -9.41 3.78
N ARG A 63 -11.78 -9.76 3.33
CA ARG A 63 -10.61 -9.91 4.22
C ARG A 63 -10.08 -8.58 4.74
N ILE A 64 -10.09 -7.54 3.90
CA ILE A 64 -9.77 -6.17 4.32
C ILE A 64 -10.82 -5.68 5.32
N GLY A 65 -12.10 -5.96 5.03
CA GLY A 65 -13.21 -5.72 5.95
C GLY A 65 -13.28 -4.26 6.42
N PRO A 66 -13.36 -4.01 7.75
CA PRO A 66 -13.56 -2.66 8.30
C PRO A 66 -12.39 -1.72 8.02
N ASP A 67 -11.19 -2.25 7.76
CA ASP A 67 -9.98 -1.47 7.48
C ASP A 67 -9.97 -0.87 6.08
N GLY A 68 -10.96 -1.18 5.23
CA GLY A 68 -11.06 -0.66 3.85
C GLY A 68 -11.02 0.87 3.78
N SER A 69 -11.62 1.53 4.78
CA SER A 69 -11.62 2.98 4.93
C SER A 69 -10.23 3.58 5.14
N ARG A 70 -9.28 2.82 5.68
CA ARG A 70 -7.88 3.24 5.88
C ARG A 70 -6.95 2.71 4.80
N TYR A 71 -7.25 1.51 4.31
CA TYR A 71 -6.47 0.81 3.29
C TYR A 71 -6.57 1.50 1.92
N LEU A 72 -7.77 1.83 1.45
CA LEU A 72 -7.94 2.36 0.09
C LEU A 72 -7.27 3.74 -0.12
N PRO A 73 -7.37 4.71 0.81
CA PRO A 73 -6.59 5.94 0.71
C PRO A 73 -5.08 5.72 0.76
N TRP A 74 -4.59 4.76 1.56
CA TRP A 74 -3.18 4.40 1.61
C TRP A 74 -2.69 3.78 0.29
N LEU A 75 -3.50 2.90 -0.31
CA LEU A 75 -3.19 2.25 -1.58
C LEU A 75 -3.06 3.26 -2.73
N LEU A 76 -3.85 4.33 -2.69
CA LEU A 76 -3.89 5.38 -3.72
C LEU A 76 -2.99 6.57 -3.38
N ASP A 77 -2.24 6.53 -2.29
CA ASP A 77 -1.33 7.60 -1.90
C ASP A 77 -0.16 7.71 -2.89
N GLY A 78 0.01 8.89 -3.49
CA GLY A 78 0.98 9.13 -4.57
C GLY A 78 0.57 8.62 -5.96
N ALA A 79 -0.62 8.02 -6.12
CA ALA A 79 -1.17 7.72 -7.44
C ALA A 79 -1.57 9.01 -8.18
N SER A 80 -1.54 8.98 -9.52
CA SER A 80 -2.09 10.09 -10.32
C SER A 80 -3.60 10.18 -10.15
N GLU A 81 -4.18 11.36 -10.42
CA GLU A 81 -5.62 11.55 -10.41
C GLU A 81 -6.32 10.59 -11.37
N GLU A 82 -5.80 10.45 -12.59
CA GLU A 82 -6.32 9.51 -13.59
C GLU A 82 -6.36 8.06 -13.07
N ARG A 83 -5.29 7.60 -12.41
CA ARG A 83 -5.22 6.25 -11.85
C ARG A 83 -6.17 6.09 -10.66
N THR A 84 -6.27 7.12 -9.83
CA THR A 84 -7.21 7.17 -8.71
C THR A 84 -8.64 7.02 -9.21
N ASP A 85 -9.04 7.81 -10.21
CA ASP A 85 -10.39 7.77 -10.79
C ASP A 85 -10.67 6.42 -11.46
N ALA A 86 -9.70 5.84 -12.16
CA ALA A 86 -9.84 4.51 -12.76
C ALA A 86 -10.06 3.40 -11.72
N VAL A 87 -9.42 3.48 -10.56
CA VAL A 87 -9.63 2.52 -9.47
C VAL A 87 -10.99 2.76 -8.80
N LEU A 88 -11.29 4.01 -8.44
CA LEU A 88 -12.56 4.36 -7.79
C LEU A 88 -13.76 4.06 -8.68
N GLY A 89 -13.65 4.23 -10.00
CA GLY A 89 -14.70 3.93 -10.97
C GLY A 89 -15.17 2.48 -10.98
N ARG A 90 -14.40 1.54 -10.40
CA ARG A 90 -14.78 0.14 -10.23
C ARG A 90 -15.58 -0.13 -8.96
N LEU A 91 -15.68 0.86 -8.06
CA LEU A 91 -16.40 0.75 -6.80
C LEU A 91 -17.86 1.22 -6.93
N PRO A 92 -18.79 0.65 -6.14
CA PRO A 92 -20.15 1.18 -6.04
C PRO A 92 -20.15 2.65 -5.57
N GLU A 93 -21.14 3.42 -6.02
CA GLU A 93 -21.22 4.85 -5.72
C GLU A 93 -21.08 5.22 -4.23
N PRO A 94 -21.74 4.52 -3.28
CA PRO A 94 -21.59 4.83 -1.86
C PRO A 94 -20.14 4.76 -1.36
N ALA A 95 -19.34 3.83 -1.88
CA ALA A 95 -17.94 3.69 -1.52
C ALA A 95 -17.08 4.81 -2.12
N ARG A 96 -17.39 5.26 -3.35
CA ARG A 96 -16.73 6.42 -3.96
C ARG A 96 -17.02 7.70 -3.17
N SER A 97 -18.29 7.94 -2.83
CA SER A 97 -18.66 9.11 -2.03
C SER A 97 -17.99 9.08 -0.64
N ALA A 98 -17.96 7.92 0.01
CA ALA A 98 -17.29 7.75 1.30
C ALA A 98 -15.76 7.95 1.20
N PHE A 99 -15.14 7.48 0.10
CA PHE A 99 -13.72 7.70 -0.17
C PHE A 99 -13.39 9.20 -0.18
N HIS A 100 -14.12 9.99 -0.98
CA HIS A 100 -13.87 11.42 -1.10
C HIS A 100 -14.26 12.21 0.16
N GLY A 101 -15.40 11.87 0.77
CA GLY A 101 -15.99 12.66 1.85
C GLY A 101 -15.43 12.36 3.25
N THR A 102 -14.96 11.14 3.51
CA THR A 102 -14.58 10.73 4.87
C THR A 102 -13.24 10.02 4.93
N TRP A 103 -13.01 9.03 4.06
CA TRP A 103 -11.84 8.16 4.19
C TRP A 103 -10.54 8.86 3.81
N ARG A 104 -10.50 9.54 2.65
CA ARG A 104 -9.31 10.26 2.19
C ARG A 104 -8.94 11.43 3.11
N PRO A 105 -9.87 12.30 3.56
CA PRO A 105 -9.57 13.31 4.56
C PRO A 105 -8.99 12.73 5.85
N ALA A 106 -9.64 11.70 6.43
CA ALA A 106 -9.17 11.06 7.65
C ALA A 106 -7.78 10.42 7.49
N TYR A 107 -7.47 9.85 6.31
CA TYR A 107 -6.14 9.34 6.02
C TYR A 107 -5.07 10.43 5.97
N ILE A 108 -5.37 11.56 5.31
CA ILE A 108 -4.45 12.72 5.21
C ILE A 108 -4.16 13.30 6.60
N GLU A 109 -5.18 13.41 7.46
CA GLU A 109 -5.04 13.89 8.83
C GLU A 109 -4.08 13.07 9.68
N LEU A 110 -3.88 11.78 9.37
CA LEU A 110 -2.88 10.95 10.06
C LEU A 110 -1.46 11.49 9.87
N ASN A 111 -1.21 12.27 8.81
CA ASN A 111 0.05 12.97 8.52
C ASN A 111 1.30 12.13 8.86
N ARG A 112 1.35 10.90 8.33
CA ARG A 112 2.31 9.86 8.75
C ARG A 112 3.78 10.24 8.50
N TRP A 113 4.00 11.28 7.71
CA TRP A 113 5.32 11.76 7.29
C TRP A 113 5.65 13.17 7.81
N ALA A 114 4.85 13.72 8.73
CA ALA A 114 5.00 15.09 9.28
C ALA A 114 6.40 15.44 9.83
N GLY A 115 7.23 14.44 10.11
CA GLY A 115 8.59 14.60 10.66
C GLY A 115 9.73 14.61 9.64
N THR A 116 9.47 14.44 8.33
CA THR A 116 10.54 14.39 7.31
C THR A 116 10.93 15.75 6.71
N ALA A 117 10.42 16.86 7.26
CA ALA A 117 10.96 18.18 6.96
C ALA A 117 12.38 18.28 7.54
N ARG A 118 13.36 17.83 6.76
CA ARG A 118 14.79 18.02 7.00
C ARG A 118 15.03 19.51 7.23
N THR A 119 15.31 19.89 8.48
CA THR A 119 15.74 21.24 8.82
C THR A 119 17.01 21.53 8.01
N PRO A 120 17.03 22.55 7.13
CA PRO A 120 18.28 22.97 6.51
C PRO A 120 19.23 23.42 7.62
N ARG A 121 20.44 22.84 7.66
CA ARG A 121 21.56 23.40 8.40
C ARG A 121 22.14 24.57 7.61
#